data_AF-A0A7S3T853-F1
#
_entry.id   AF-A0A7S3T853-F1
#
_cell.length_a   1.000
_cell.length_b   1.000
_cell.length_c   1.000
_cell.angle_alpha   90.00
_cell.angle_beta   90.00
_cell.angle_gamma   90.00
#
_symmetry.space_group_name_H-M   'P 1'
#
loop_
_entity.id
_entity.type
_entity.pdbx_description
1 polymer ?
#
loop_
_entity_poly.entity_id
_entity_poly.type
_entity_poly.pdbx_seq_one_letter_code
_entity_poly.pdbx_strand_id
1 'polypeptide(L)'
;VRELYAADLSTAGAALSAEVIMLSRSVVLTGDDFRESSPCPSGANPGVPSCTLGLHTAMRHSGVMQMEYTRVEKCGQRGLLGKYCLHLHMLGACPACLFKGNAVEFGVQRGLIVHGTHLSTSSENVLADVRGAGIYLEDGNEWGNAVSYNVVICPWSKNSVKQGCTVPGTDNGAGADTDGNQAGLWALGSANHLIGNRLANAYNGFFIQAQIAFQGRGAAQGRLCLPAQPFGRIEGNTCHGSFRFGFYIGGPNFPRHTDESPATNGLVVDRSSCVPFDSATGSDRGMPTRVVRNVDWANAFVGTYNMGDVQFEDHVSVDNQEAIYWKETKSFADGCAAHVKGGTFVGGNMALPDGTAFII
;
A
#
# COMPACT_ATOMS: atom_id res chain seq x y z
N VAL A 1 18.21 -17.40 22.00
CA VAL A 1 17.96 -18.23 20.80
C VAL A 1 16.85 -19.19 21.17
N ARG A 2 15.59 -18.88 20.84
CA ARG A 2 14.48 -19.81 20.94
C ARG A 2 14.25 -20.34 19.53
N GLU A 3 14.50 -21.63 19.33
CA GLU A 3 14.10 -22.34 18.13
C GLU A 3 12.58 -22.32 18.06
N LEU A 4 12.03 -21.51 17.16
CA LEU A 4 10.68 -21.70 16.65
C LEU A 4 10.76 -22.85 15.65
N TYR A 5 9.94 -23.87 15.86
CA TYR A 5 9.78 -24.99 14.94
C TYR A 5 9.48 -24.44 13.54
N ALA A 6 10.46 -24.50 12.65
CA ALA A 6 10.21 -24.37 11.23
C ALA A 6 9.42 -25.61 10.82
N ALA A 7 8.12 -25.46 10.54
CA ALA A 7 7.39 -26.47 9.80
C ALA A 7 8.17 -26.77 8.51
N ASP A 8 8.20 -28.03 8.07
CA ASP A 8 8.82 -28.38 6.80
C ASP A 8 8.00 -27.77 5.65
N LEU A 9 8.39 -26.54 5.26
CA LEU A 9 7.75 -25.69 4.26
C LEU A 9 7.67 -26.33 2.87
N SER A 10 8.42 -27.41 2.63
CA SER A 10 8.31 -28.21 1.41
C SER A 10 6.92 -28.83 1.23
N THR A 11 6.17 -29.03 2.32
CA THR A 11 4.81 -29.60 2.31
C THR A 11 3.69 -28.60 2.00
N ALA A 12 3.97 -27.29 2.09
CA ALA A 12 2.99 -26.22 1.86
C ALA A 12 2.99 -25.67 0.41
N GLY A 13 3.73 -26.29 -0.52
CA GLY A 13 3.75 -25.87 -1.93
C GLY A 13 4.32 -24.47 -2.20
N ALA A 14 4.92 -23.83 -1.20
CA ALA A 14 5.47 -22.48 -1.30
C ALA A 14 6.96 -22.46 -0.97
N ALA A 15 7.78 -22.16 -1.97
CA ALA A 15 9.19 -21.89 -1.76
C ALA A 15 9.36 -20.49 -1.14
N LEU A 16 9.59 -20.44 0.17
CA LEU A 16 10.03 -19.21 0.83
C LEU A 16 11.54 -19.02 0.61
N SER A 17 11.94 -17.80 0.28
CA SER A 17 13.34 -17.42 0.09
C SER A 17 13.66 -16.20 0.94
N ALA A 18 14.92 -16.07 1.38
CA ALA A 18 15.38 -14.86 2.02
C ALA A 18 15.32 -13.67 1.04
N GLU A 19 14.83 -12.54 1.50
CA GLU A 19 14.88 -11.28 0.76
C GLU A 19 16.30 -10.71 0.86
N VAL A 20 17.03 -10.71 -0.26
CA VAL A 20 18.38 -10.14 -0.35
C VAL A 20 18.30 -8.87 -1.19
N ILE A 21 18.58 -7.74 -0.56
CA ILE A 21 18.53 -6.43 -1.22
C ILE A 21 19.92 -5.92 -1.56
N MET A 22 20.04 -5.31 -2.74
CA MET A 22 21.23 -4.58 -3.16
C MET A 22 20.91 -3.08 -3.13
N LEU A 23 21.60 -2.33 -2.26
CA LEU A 23 21.43 -0.88 -2.13
C LEU A 23 22.41 -0.08 -3.01
N SER A 24 23.56 -0.64 -3.35
CA SER A 24 24.58 0.05 -4.15
C SER A 24 24.09 0.38 -5.55
N ARG A 25 24.35 1.62 -6.00
CA ARG A 25 24.08 2.12 -7.35
C ARG A 25 25.24 3.00 -7.81
N SER A 26 25.42 3.15 -9.13
CA SER A 26 26.48 3.96 -9.71
C SER A 26 26.20 5.46 -9.61
N VAL A 27 24.93 5.86 -9.51
CA VAL A 27 24.50 7.24 -9.32
C VAL A 27 23.97 7.40 -7.89
N VAL A 28 24.48 8.40 -7.18
CA VAL A 28 24.01 8.78 -5.84
C VAL A 28 23.41 10.18 -5.91
N LEU A 29 22.17 10.31 -5.49
CA LEU A 29 21.49 11.57 -5.24
C LEU A 29 21.45 11.79 -3.72
N THR A 30 22.20 12.78 -3.26
CA THR A 30 22.39 13.07 -1.82
C THR A 30 22.27 14.57 -1.57
N GLY A 31 22.19 14.94 -0.30
CA GLY A 31 22.14 16.34 0.16
C GLY A 31 23.02 16.58 1.37
N ASP A 32 22.88 17.77 1.96
CA ASP A 32 23.47 18.08 3.26
C ASP A 32 22.98 17.12 4.34
N ASP A 33 23.72 17.03 5.44
CA ASP A 33 23.26 16.29 6.61
C ASP A 33 21.91 16.84 7.12
N PHE A 34 21.10 15.95 7.68
CA PHE A 34 19.79 16.33 8.20
C PHE A 34 19.91 17.46 9.22
N ARG A 35 19.14 18.52 9.00
CA ARG A 35 19.09 19.69 9.87
C ARG A 35 17.76 19.73 10.61
N GLU A 36 17.80 19.74 11.93
CA GLU A 36 16.62 20.06 12.74
C GLU A 36 16.31 21.56 12.70
N SER A 37 15.04 21.90 12.51
CA SER A 37 14.54 23.28 12.48
C SER A 37 13.44 23.46 13.51
N SER A 38 13.63 24.44 14.40
CA SER A 38 12.65 24.88 15.39
C SER A 38 12.68 26.41 15.48
N PRO A 39 11.64 27.14 15.01
CA PRO A 39 10.41 26.61 14.44
C PRO A 39 10.62 25.92 13.08
N CYS A 40 9.63 25.13 12.66
CA CYS A 40 9.61 24.61 11.30
C CYS A 40 9.56 25.73 10.24
N PRO A 41 10.07 25.49 9.02
CA PRO A 41 9.85 26.38 7.88
C PRO A 41 8.36 26.52 7.51
N SER A 42 8.06 27.47 6.63
CA SER A 42 6.71 27.61 6.07
C SER A 42 6.24 26.33 5.36
N GLY A 43 4.95 26.02 5.47
CA GLY A 43 4.36 24.80 4.90
C GLY A 43 4.46 23.57 5.81
N ALA A 44 4.87 23.73 7.06
CA ALA A 44 4.82 22.66 8.05
C ALA A 44 3.39 22.24 8.38
N ASN A 45 3.22 20.96 8.70
CA ASN A 45 1.94 20.45 9.16
C ASN A 45 1.51 21.16 10.46
N PRO A 46 0.21 21.45 10.64
CA PRO A 46 -0.28 22.13 11.83
C PRO A 46 0.14 21.40 13.12
N GLY A 47 0.61 22.15 14.11
CA GLY A 47 0.97 21.61 15.42
C GLY A 47 2.30 20.86 15.50
N VAL A 48 3.12 20.87 14.44
CA VAL A 48 4.46 20.28 14.46
C VAL A 48 5.47 21.27 15.05
N PRO A 49 6.10 20.97 16.20
CA PRO A 49 6.99 21.92 16.89
C PRO A 49 8.37 22.06 16.23
N SER A 50 8.86 20.99 15.60
CA SER A 50 10.15 20.95 14.91
C SER A 50 10.11 20.03 13.71
N CYS A 51 10.93 20.35 12.71
CA CYS A 51 11.01 19.63 11.44
C CYS A 51 12.44 19.19 11.17
N THR A 52 12.59 18.03 10.52
CA THR A 52 13.88 17.56 10.01
C THR A 52 13.96 17.90 8.54
N LEU A 53 15.01 18.58 8.11
CA LEU A 53 15.22 19.02 6.73
C LEU A 53 16.31 18.18 6.07
N GLY A 54 16.01 17.69 4.89
CA GLY A 54 16.92 16.96 4.01
C GLY A 54 16.58 17.18 2.55
N LEU A 55 17.20 16.39 1.67
CA LEU A 55 16.89 16.38 0.24
C LEU A 55 15.42 15.98 0.01
N HIS A 56 14.79 16.53 -1.02
CA HIS A 56 13.55 15.97 -1.55
C HIS A 56 13.54 16.11 -3.06
N THR A 57 12.82 15.24 -3.75
CA THR A 57 12.63 15.34 -5.20
C THR A 57 11.16 15.39 -5.52
N ALA A 58 10.80 16.11 -6.57
CA ALA A 58 9.45 16.09 -7.10
C ALA A 58 9.40 16.57 -8.56
N MET A 59 8.59 15.92 -9.37
CA MET A 59 8.05 16.51 -10.60
C MET A 59 6.60 16.89 -10.34
N ARG A 60 6.26 18.16 -10.54
CA ARG A 60 4.98 18.72 -10.12
C ARG A 60 4.19 19.25 -11.31
N HIS A 61 2.91 18.88 -11.38
CA HIS A 61 1.88 19.39 -12.30
C HIS A 61 2.06 19.04 -13.79
N SER A 62 3.28 19.11 -14.32
CA SER A 62 3.58 18.76 -15.71
C SER A 62 5.01 18.26 -15.86
N GLY A 63 5.32 17.71 -17.03
CA GLY A 63 6.62 17.13 -17.34
C GLY A 63 6.69 15.64 -17.04
N VAL A 64 7.90 15.09 -17.14
CA VAL A 64 8.18 13.67 -16.97
C VAL A 64 9.35 13.52 -16.03
N MET A 65 9.21 12.65 -15.02
CA MET A 65 10.32 12.24 -14.17
C MET A 65 10.69 10.80 -14.50
N GLN A 66 11.94 10.61 -14.92
CA GLN A 66 12.54 9.28 -15.03
C GLN A 66 13.75 9.26 -14.11
N MET A 67 13.68 8.42 -13.07
CA MET A 67 14.82 8.15 -12.19
C MET A 67 15.05 6.65 -12.18
N GLU A 68 16.21 6.25 -12.68
CA GLU A 68 16.55 4.85 -12.83
C GLU A 68 17.89 4.55 -12.15
N TYR A 69 17.97 3.39 -11.49
CA TYR A 69 19.17 2.84 -10.87
C TYR A 69 19.95 3.87 -10.04
N THR A 70 19.24 4.73 -9.32
CA THR A 70 19.82 5.80 -8.49
C THR A 70 19.68 5.44 -7.01
N ARG A 71 20.75 5.63 -6.24
CA ARG A 71 20.69 5.57 -4.77
C ARG A 71 20.35 6.96 -4.25
N VAL A 72 19.27 7.07 -3.49
CA VAL A 72 18.80 8.30 -2.86
C VAL A 72 18.98 8.18 -1.36
N GLU A 73 19.74 9.08 -0.77
CA GLU A 73 20.02 9.11 0.66
C GLU A 73 19.77 10.52 1.23
N LYS A 74 19.70 10.61 2.56
CA LYS A 74 19.45 11.87 3.29
C LYS A 74 18.20 12.62 2.81
N CYS A 75 17.18 11.85 2.43
CA CYS A 75 15.99 12.36 1.77
C CYS A 75 14.77 12.40 2.68
N GLY A 76 13.76 13.14 2.25
CA GLY A 76 12.55 13.40 3.01
C GLY A 76 12.71 14.56 3.98
N GLN A 77 11.60 15.22 4.31
CA GLN A 77 11.56 16.25 5.34
C GLN A 77 10.41 15.97 6.32
N ARG A 78 10.76 15.55 7.54
CA ARG A 78 9.79 15.27 8.60
C ARG A 78 9.03 16.54 8.96
N GLY A 79 7.71 16.44 9.01
CA GLY A 79 6.82 17.54 9.37
C GLY A 79 6.43 18.47 8.21
N LEU A 80 6.93 18.21 6.99
CA LEU A 80 6.61 19.01 5.79
C LEU A 80 5.92 18.13 4.75
N LEU A 81 4.68 18.50 4.40
CA LEU A 81 3.89 17.79 3.39
C LEU A 81 4.52 17.96 1.99
N GLY A 82 4.50 16.89 1.19
CA GLY A 82 5.00 16.93 -0.19
C GLY A 82 6.52 16.92 -0.34
N LYS A 83 7.27 16.79 0.77
CA LYS A 83 8.74 16.79 0.81
C LYS A 83 9.27 15.38 1.00
N TYR A 84 9.22 14.59 -0.07
CA TYR A 84 9.49 13.16 -0.08
C TYR A 84 10.75 12.79 -0.87
N CYS A 85 11.19 11.53 -0.77
CA CYS A 85 12.39 11.06 -1.47
C CYS A 85 12.18 11.00 -2.99
N LEU A 86 11.10 10.33 -3.44
CA LEU A 86 10.68 10.21 -4.84
C LEU A 86 9.21 10.63 -4.96
N HIS A 87 8.89 11.62 -5.78
CA HIS A 87 7.54 12.18 -5.80
C HIS A 87 7.06 12.56 -7.21
N LEU A 88 6.06 11.83 -7.70
CA LEU A 88 5.24 12.26 -8.82
C LEU A 88 4.01 12.99 -8.28
N HIS A 89 3.92 14.30 -8.51
CA HIS A 89 2.92 15.16 -7.89
C HIS A 89 1.99 15.78 -8.93
N MET A 90 0.77 15.26 -9.02
CA MET A 90 -0.33 15.82 -9.79
C MET A 90 -0.04 15.93 -11.30
N LEU A 91 0.59 14.91 -11.90
CA LEU A 91 1.00 14.93 -13.32
C LEU A 91 -0.13 14.51 -14.28
N GLY A 92 -1.26 14.03 -13.76
CA GLY A 92 -2.28 13.41 -14.60
C GLY A 92 -1.75 12.13 -15.27
N ALA A 93 -2.10 11.90 -16.54
CA ALA A 93 -1.61 10.74 -17.27
C ALA A 93 -0.12 10.92 -17.63
N CYS A 94 0.76 10.13 -17.01
CA CYS A 94 2.20 10.16 -17.28
C CYS A 94 2.77 8.74 -17.53
N PRO A 95 2.48 8.12 -18.69
CA PRO A 95 3.01 6.80 -19.03
C PRO A 95 4.54 6.79 -19.20
N ALA A 96 5.15 7.95 -19.44
CA ALA A 96 6.60 8.10 -19.51
C ALA A 96 7.26 8.29 -18.13
N CYS A 97 6.49 8.54 -17.06
CA CYS A 97 7.04 8.68 -15.72
C CYS A 97 7.49 7.33 -15.18
N LEU A 98 8.72 7.27 -14.69
CA LEU A 98 9.40 6.03 -14.35
C LEU A 98 10.27 6.19 -13.10
N PHE A 99 10.03 5.35 -12.11
CA PHE A 99 10.99 5.05 -11.05
C PHE A 99 11.40 3.59 -11.17
N LYS A 100 12.61 3.33 -11.67
CA LYS A 100 13.09 1.96 -11.91
C LYS A 100 14.36 1.64 -11.16
N GLY A 101 14.39 0.53 -10.43
CA GLY A 101 15.64 0.00 -9.90
C GLY A 101 16.33 0.89 -8.87
N ASN A 102 15.67 1.92 -8.32
CA ASN A 102 16.29 2.86 -7.38
C ASN A 102 16.51 2.20 -6.01
N ALA A 103 17.38 2.79 -5.20
CA ALA A 103 17.54 2.43 -3.80
C ALA A 103 17.33 3.68 -2.93
N VAL A 104 16.32 3.70 -2.08
CA VAL A 104 16.08 4.77 -1.11
C VAL A 104 16.49 4.27 0.27
N GLU A 105 17.38 4.99 0.94
CA GLU A 105 17.84 4.64 2.28
C GLU A 105 17.85 5.83 3.24
N PHE A 106 17.63 5.54 4.52
CA PHE A 106 17.64 6.52 5.60
C PHE A 106 16.70 7.71 5.35
N GLY A 107 15.52 7.45 4.77
CA GLY A 107 14.52 8.47 4.47
C GLY A 107 13.77 8.90 5.73
N VAL A 108 13.67 10.20 6.01
CA VAL A 108 12.99 10.71 7.23
C VAL A 108 11.53 11.12 7.01
N GLN A 109 10.97 10.77 5.85
CA GLN A 109 9.58 10.96 5.44
C GLN A 109 9.26 9.87 4.39
N ARG A 110 7.99 9.78 3.97
CA ARG A 110 7.51 8.83 2.95
C ARG A 110 8.46 8.70 1.76
N GLY A 111 8.64 7.47 1.29
CA GLY A 111 9.69 7.12 0.33
C GLY A 111 9.36 7.46 -1.12
N LEU A 112 8.48 6.65 -1.72
CA LEU A 112 8.02 6.79 -3.10
C LEU A 112 6.54 7.14 -3.12
N ILE A 113 6.23 8.29 -3.71
CA ILE A 113 4.87 8.83 -3.76
C ILE A 113 4.43 8.95 -5.22
N VAL A 114 3.24 8.42 -5.48
CA VAL A 114 2.45 8.75 -6.66
C VAL A 114 1.22 9.47 -6.16
N HIS A 115 1.10 10.75 -6.51
CA HIS A 115 0.02 11.63 -6.09
C HIS A 115 -0.65 12.21 -7.34
N GLY A 116 -1.95 12.00 -7.52
CA GLY A 116 -2.73 12.54 -8.65
C GLY A 116 -2.11 12.26 -10.02
N THR A 117 -1.44 11.11 -10.15
CA THR A 117 -0.69 10.69 -11.33
C THR A 117 -1.18 9.30 -11.75
N HIS A 118 -1.29 9.07 -13.05
CA HIS A 118 -1.87 7.87 -13.64
C HIS A 118 -0.90 7.24 -14.65
N LEU A 119 -1.00 5.92 -14.82
CA LEU A 119 -0.24 5.14 -15.80
C LEU A 119 1.29 5.17 -15.63
N SER A 120 1.80 5.72 -14.53
CA SER A 120 3.25 5.74 -14.26
C SER A 120 3.76 4.35 -13.86
N THR A 121 5.07 4.14 -13.98
CA THR A 121 5.72 2.89 -13.57
C THR A 121 6.67 3.13 -12.41
N SER A 122 6.50 2.38 -11.34
CA SER A 122 7.40 2.30 -10.20
C SER A 122 7.78 0.84 -9.98
N SER A 123 8.94 0.46 -10.51
CA SER A 123 9.34 -0.96 -10.59
C SER A 123 10.74 -1.23 -10.04
N GLU A 124 10.94 -2.38 -9.40
CA GLU A 124 12.26 -2.88 -8.99
C GLU A 124 13.01 -1.96 -8.00
N ASN A 125 12.30 -1.04 -7.32
CA ASN A 125 12.93 -0.13 -6.35
C ASN A 125 13.08 -0.82 -4.99
N VAL A 126 14.16 -0.50 -4.28
CA VAL A 126 14.40 -0.92 -2.89
C VAL A 126 14.25 0.28 -1.98
N LEU A 127 13.41 0.17 -0.94
CA LEU A 127 13.22 1.19 0.07
C LEU A 127 13.54 0.57 1.44
N ALA A 128 14.66 0.96 2.03
CA ALA A 128 15.17 0.43 3.28
C ALA A 128 15.36 1.55 4.31
N ASP A 129 14.88 1.36 5.53
CA ASP A 129 14.94 2.42 6.58
C ASP A 129 14.32 3.75 6.13
N VAL A 130 13.13 3.67 5.53
CA VAL A 130 12.30 4.83 5.18
C VAL A 130 11.24 5.02 6.26
N ARG A 131 11.14 6.23 6.81
CA ARG A 131 10.12 6.58 7.80
C ARG A 131 8.79 6.92 7.15
N GLY A 132 7.68 6.52 7.77
CA GLY A 132 6.32 6.61 7.24
C GLY A 132 6.02 5.46 6.28
N ALA A 133 5.09 5.68 5.36
CA ALA A 133 4.84 4.73 4.30
C ALA A 133 6.03 4.63 3.33
N GLY A 134 6.45 3.41 2.99
CA GLY A 134 7.51 3.20 2.00
C GLY A 134 7.05 3.66 0.62
N ILE A 135 5.98 3.04 0.11
CA ILE A 135 5.28 3.43 -1.12
C ILE A 135 3.90 3.99 -0.76
N TYR A 136 3.49 5.09 -1.38
CA TYR A 136 2.27 5.81 -1.00
C TYR A 136 1.50 6.32 -2.23
N LEU A 137 0.25 5.88 -2.38
CA LEU A 137 -0.70 6.34 -3.40
C LEU A 137 -1.77 7.21 -2.72
N GLU A 138 -1.71 8.52 -2.93
CA GLU A 138 -2.12 9.54 -1.94
C GLU A 138 -3.63 9.82 -1.85
N ASP A 139 -4.26 10.24 -2.96
CA ASP A 139 -5.60 10.85 -2.94
C ASP A 139 -6.72 9.89 -3.36
N GLY A 140 -6.35 8.71 -3.85
CA GLY A 140 -7.24 7.61 -4.25
C GLY A 140 -7.66 7.65 -5.72
N ASN A 141 -7.41 8.76 -6.41
CA ASN A 141 -7.66 8.88 -7.85
C ASN A 141 -6.47 8.40 -8.70
N GLU A 142 -5.34 8.03 -8.09
CA GLU A 142 -4.24 7.39 -8.81
C GLU A 142 -4.76 6.12 -9.51
N TRP A 143 -4.53 6.02 -10.82
CA TRP A 143 -5.22 5.03 -11.66
C TRP A 143 -4.25 4.38 -12.63
N GLY A 144 -4.30 3.05 -12.72
CA GLY A 144 -3.54 2.25 -13.67
C GLY A 144 -2.03 2.39 -13.54
N ASN A 145 -1.51 2.91 -12.42
CA ASN A 145 -0.07 2.91 -12.18
C ASN A 145 0.43 1.48 -11.95
N ALA A 146 1.60 1.17 -12.50
CA ALA A 146 2.27 -0.11 -12.27
C ALA A 146 3.27 0.04 -11.11
N VAL A 147 2.93 -0.52 -9.95
CA VAL A 147 3.82 -0.62 -8.79
C VAL A 147 4.25 -2.07 -8.67
N SER A 148 5.43 -2.39 -9.18
CA SER A 148 5.83 -3.79 -9.37
C SER A 148 7.23 -4.16 -8.88
N TYR A 149 7.37 -5.33 -8.28
CA TYR A 149 8.66 -5.89 -7.87
C TYR A 149 9.50 -4.96 -6.98
N ASN A 150 8.85 -4.05 -6.24
CA ASN A 150 9.56 -3.20 -5.29
C ASN A 150 9.74 -3.96 -3.97
N VAL A 151 10.81 -3.64 -3.26
CA VAL A 151 11.09 -4.19 -1.94
C VAL A 151 11.06 -3.06 -0.92
N VAL A 152 10.21 -3.18 0.10
CA VAL A 152 10.16 -2.23 1.23
C VAL A 152 10.49 -2.99 2.51
N ILE A 153 11.54 -2.56 3.21
CA ILE A 153 11.99 -3.20 4.46
C ILE A 153 12.16 -2.15 5.54
N CYS A 154 11.42 -2.31 6.63
CA CYS A 154 11.73 -1.60 7.86
C CYS A 154 12.73 -2.42 8.69
N PRO A 155 13.95 -1.94 8.95
CA PRO A 155 14.94 -2.73 9.71
C PRO A 155 14.73 -2.67 11.24
N TRP A 156 13.77 -1.88 11.71
CA TRP A 156 13.61 -1.58 13.12
C TRP A 156 12.41 -2.28 13.73
N SER A 157 12.62 -2.99 14.84
CA SER A 157 11.53 -3.36 15.73
C SER A 157 10.82 -2.12 16.29
N LYS A 158 9.52 -2.23 16.57
CA LYS A 158 8.80 -1.21 17.34
C LYS A 158 9.29 -1.20 18.79
N ASN A 159 10.17 -0.25 19.12
CA ASN A 159 10.71 -0.05 20.47
C ASN A 159 10.65 1.43 20.88
N SER A 160 11.04 1.76 22.11
CA SER A 160 10.99 3.12 22.65
C SER A 160 11.87 4.15 21.92
N VAL A 161 12.84 3.70 21.11
CA VAL A 161 13.81 4.56 20.44
C VAL A 161 13.44 4.81 18.97
N LYS A 162 13.31 3.74 18.19
CA LYS A 162 13.02 3.84 16.75
C LYS A 162 11.52 3.89 16.47
N GLN A 163 10.70 3.28 17.34
CA GLN A 163 9.26 3.07 17.13
C GLN A 163 8.95 2.40 15.79
N GLY A 164 9.83 1.52 15.30
CA GLY A 164 9.75 0.99 13.95
C GLY A 164 10.15 2.04 12.93
N CYS A 165 9.46 2.07 11.79
CA CYS A 165 9.67 3.07 10.75
C CYS A 165 8.61 4.16 10.78
N THR A 166 8.11 4.53 11.95
CA THR A 166 7.10 5.58 12.08
C THR A 166 7.69 6.96 11.81
N VAL A 167 6.86 7.89 11.35
CA VAL A 167 7.18 9.31 11.26
C VAL A 167 6.08 10.15 11.90
N PRO A 168 6.40 10.96 12.93
CA PRO A 168 5.42 11.83 13.57
C PRO A 168 5.24 13.14 12.80
N GLY A 169 4.15 13.85 13.10
CA GLY A 169 3.89 15.16 12.50
C GLY A 169 3.51 15.09 11.03
N THR A 170 2.89 14.00 10.57
CA THR A 170 2.33 13.90 9.22
C THR A 170 0.85 14.31 9.20
N ASP A 171 0.40 14.64 8.00
CA ASP A 171 -1.01 14.84 7.65
C ASP A 171 -1.82 13.53 7.68
N ASN A 172 -1.16 12.37 7.65
CA ASN A 172 -1.79 11.05 7.65
C ASN A 172 -1.40 10.20 8.87
N GLY A 173 -1.34 10.82 10.05
CA GLY A 173 -0.93 10.15 11.28
C GLY A 173 -1.79 8.93 11.62
N ALA A 174 -3.12 9.07 11.60
CA ALA A 174 -4.04 7.95 11.83
C ALA A 174 -4.09 6.92 10.68
N GLY A 175 -3.52 7.26 9.51
CA GLY A 175 -3.58 6.44 8.30
C GLY A 175 -2.42 5.48 8.16
N ALA A 176 -1.24 5.93 7.72
CA ALA A 176 -0.19 5.02 7.24
C ALA A 176 1.24 5.33 7.70
N ASP A 177 1.41 6.33 8.58
CA ASP A 177 2.74 6.85 8.89
C ASP A 177 3.19 6.65 10.34
N THR A 178 2.24 6.53 11.27
CA THR A 178 2.57 6.44 12.70
C THR A 178 2.37 5.03 13.24
N ASP A 179 2.63 4.90 14.53
CA ASP A 179 2.61 3.69 15.33
C ASP A 179 1.33 2.86 15.25
N GLY A 180 0.21 3.47 14.87
CA GLY A 180 -1.08 2.80 14.74
C GLY A 180 -1.25 2.01 13.45
N ASN A 181 -0.57 2.38 12.35
CA ASN A 181 -0.86 1.81 11.03
C ASN A 181 0.28 1.95 9.99
N GLN A 182 1.53 2.23 10.40
CA GLN A 182 2.67 2.39 9.47
C GLN A 182 2.69 1.31 8.37
N ALA A 183 2.83 1.71 7.11
CA ALA A 183 2.68 0.79 5.99
C ALA A 183 3.96 0.58 5.16
N GLY A 184 4.22 -0.63 4.68
CA GLY A 184 5.24 -0.85 3.65
C GLY A 184 4.79 -0.22 2.32
N LEU A 185 3.61 -0.61 1.85
CA LEU A 185 2.89 0.01 0.75
C LEU A 185 1.51 0.43 1.23
N TRP A 186 1.19 1.70 1.06
CA TRP A 186 -0.13 2.25 1.33
C TRP A 186 -0.77 2.82 0.08
N ALA A 187 -2.06 2.60 -0.07
CA ALA A 187 -2.85 3.24 -1.10
C ALA A 187 -4.20 3.65 -0.54
N LEU A 188 -4.67 4.86 -0.87
CA LEU A 188 -6.04 5.22 -0.56
C LEU A 188 -7.03 4.50 -1.49
N GLY A 189 -6.69 4.41 -2.79
CA GLY A 189 -7.51 3.78 -3.82
C GLY A 189 -6.95 2.45 -4.33
N SER A 190 -7.81 1.63 -4.92
CA SER A 190 -7.51 0.26 -5.37
C SER A 190 -7.22 0.14 -6.87
N ALA A 191 -7.39 1.21 -7.65
CA ALA A 191 -7.33 1.20 -9.12
C ALA A 191 -5.92 1.08 -9.74
N ASN A 192 -4.92 0.63 -8.98
CA ASN A 192 -3.52 0.52 -9.42
C ASN A 192 -3.08 -0.94 -9.54
N HIS A 193 -2.11 -1.23 -10.40
CA HIS A 193 -1.54 -2.57 -10.56
C HIS A 193 -0.40 -2.77 -9.55
N LEU A 194 -0.59 -3.68 -8.61
CA LEU A 194 0.27 -3.96 -7.47
C LEU A 194 0.79 -5.40 -7.59
N ILE A 195 1.98 -5.57 -8.20
CA ILE A 195 2.44 -6.86 -8.69
C ILE A 195 3.82 -7.22 -8.12
N GLY A 196 3.97 -8.36 -7.45
CA GLY A 196 5.28 -8.89 -7.10
C GLY A 196 6.05 -8.11 -6.03
N ASN A 197 5.42 -7.17 -5.32
CA ASN A 197 6.09 -6.36 -4.31
C ASN A 197 6.41 -7.20 -3.06
N ARG A 198 7.53 -6.91 -2.41
CA ARG A 198 8.01 -7.57 -1.19
C ARG A 198 8.00 -6.57 -0.04
N LEU A 199 7.20 -6.82 0.98
CA LEU A 199 6.92 -5.86 2.06
C LEU A 199 7.22 -6.53 3.39
N ALA A 200 8.32 -6.13 4.01
CA ALA A 200 8.88 -6.80 5.19
C ALA A 200 8.93 -5.90 6.42
N ASN A 201 8.51 -6.47 7.56
CA ASN A 201 8.67 -5.91 8.90
C ASN A 201 8.04 -4.52 9.12
N ALA A 202 6.92 -4.24 8.43
CA ALA A 202 6.13 -3.02 8.63
C ALA A 202 5.09 -3.20 9.76
N TYR A 203 4.35 -2.16 10.14
CA TYR A 203 3.18 -2.37 10.99
C TYR A 203 2.06 -3.07 10.20
N ASN A 204 1.74 -2.54 9.01
CA ASN A 204 1.00 -3.25 7.97
C ASN A 204 1.92 -3.39 6.74
N GLY A 205 2.07 -4.58 6.17
CA GLY A 205 2.88 -4.77 4.96
C GLY A 205 2.30 -3.98 3.79
N PHE A 206 1.11 -4.40 3.37
CA PHE A 206 0.32 -3.84 2.29
C PHE A 206 -1.00 -3.32 2.87
N PHE A 207 -1.35 -2.07 2.60
CA PHE A 207 -2.54 -1.46 3.17
C PHE A 207 -3.30 -0.57 2.18
N ILE A 208 -4.42 -1.07 1.64
CA ILE A 208 -5.40 -0.25 0.93
C ILE A 208 -6.39 0.29 1.97
N GLN A 209 -6.63 1.60 2.05
CA GLN A 209 -7.39 2.20 3.15
C GLN A 209 -8.61 3.01 2.67
N ALA A 210 -9.57 2.36 2.01
CA ALA A 210 -10.75 3.03 1.45
C ALA A 210 -11.68 3.68 2.51
N GLN A 211 -11.63 3.23 3.78
CA GLN A 211 -12.52 3.68 4.86
C GLN A 211 -12.23 5.06 5.45
N ILE A 212 -11.01 5.58 5.35
CA ILE A 212 -10.67 6.85 6.03
C ILE A 212 -11.11 8.07 5.24
N ALA A 213 -11.46 7.89 3.97
CA ALA A 213 -11.88 8.96 3.08
C ALA A 213 -12.68 8.37 1.91
N PHE A 214 -13.87 7.82 2.20
CA PHE A 214 -14.78 7.17 1.26
C PHE A 214 -14.91 7.85 -0.11
N GLN A 215 -14.73 9.17 -0.17
CA GLN A 215 -14.88 9.99 -1.36
C GLN A 215 -13.58 10.64 -1.85
N GLY A 216 -12.42 10.10 -1.49
CA GLY A 216 -11.10 10.63 -1.85
C GLY A 216 -10.57 11.69 -0.87
N ARG A 217 -9.29 12.04 -1.04
CA ARG A 217 -8.60 13.10 -0.29
C ARG A 217 -8.09 14.19 -1.24
N GLY A 218 -7.58 15.27 -0.65
CA GLY A 218 -6.92 16.34 -1.38
C GLY A 218 -7.73 16.84 -2.58
N ALA A 219 -7.15 16.76 -3.77
CA ALA A 219 -7.80 17.23 -5.00
C ALA A 219 -8.95 16.34 -5.49
N ALA A 220 -9.04 15.10 -4.99
CA ALA A 220 -10.08 14.13 -5.31
C ALA A 220 -11.22 14.10 -4.28
N GLN A 221 -11.15 14.90 -3.22
CA GLN A 221 -12.14 14.91 -2.15
C GLN A 221 -13.56 15.18 -2.68
N GLY A 222 -14.50 14.31 -2.31
CA GLY A 222 -15.89 14.42 -2.74
C GLY A 222 -16.10 14.07 -4.21
N ARG A 223 -15.14 13.37 -4.87
CA ARG A 223 -15.18 13.02 -6.30
C ARG A 223 -14.96 11.54 -6.60
N LEU A 224 -14.74 10.72 -5.57
CA LEU A 224 -14.56 9.27 -5.69
C LEU A 224 -15.64 8.50 -4.93
N CYS A 225 -15.66 7.19 -5.11
CA CYS A 225 -16.37 6.23 -4.27
C CYS A 225 -15.45 5.03 -4.00
N LEU A 226 -14.45 5.24 -3.15
CA LEU A 226 -13.36 4.28 -2.94
C LEU A 226 -13.82 2.85 -2.58
N PRO A 227 -14.87 2.63 -1.77
CA PRO A 227 -15.37 1.29 -1.53
C PRO A 227 -15.89 0.54 -2.77
N ALA A 228 -16.27 1.27 -3.81
CA ALA A 228 -16.76 0.71 -5.07
C ALA A 228 -15.69 0.71 -6.17
N GLN A 229 -14.52 1.27 -5.91
CA GLN A 229 -13.48 1.47 -6.92
C GLN A 229 -13.01 0.10 -7.44
N PRO A 230 -12.94 -0.08 -8.78
CA PRO A 230 -12.43 -1.30 -9.38
C PRO A 230 -10.97 -1.49 -9.02
N PHE A 231 -10.61 -2.74 -8.76
CA PHE A 231 -9.24 -3.07 -8.42
C PHE A 231 -8.40 -3.14 -9.70
N GLY A 232 -7.18 -2.62 -9.63
CA GLY A 232 -6.15 -3.04 -10.57
C GLY A 232 -5.73 -4.49 -10.33
N ARG A 233 -4.62 -4.89 -10.93
CA ARG A 233 -4.09 -6.26 -10.76
C ARG A 233 -3.38 -6.35 -9.43
N ILE A 234 -3.76 -7.30 -8.57
CA ILE A 234 -3.05 -7.58 -7.31
C ILE A 234 -2.52 -9.00 -7.38
N GLU A 235 -1.22 -9.15 -7.65
CA GLU A 235 -0.67 -10.47 -7.97
C GLU A 235 0.74 -10.68 -7.42
N GLY A 236 1.02 -11.85 -6.86
CA GLY A 236 2.39 -12.29 -6.55
C GLY A 236 3.11 -11.48 -5.46
N ASN A 237 2.40 -10.67 -4.66
CA ASN A 237 3.02 -9.87 -3.61
C ASN A 237 3.37 -10.76 -2.41
N THR A 238 4.45 -10.44 -1.71
CA THR A 238 4.87 -11.13 -0.49
C THR A 238 4.89 -10.15 0.67
N CYS A 239 4.16 -10.44 1.74
CA CYS A 239 4.17 -9.66 2.97
C CYS A 239 4.61 -10.53 4.14
N HIS A 240 5.64 -10.11 4.89
CA HIS A 240 6.08 -10.93 6.02
C HIS A 240 6.68 -10.16 7.19
N GLY A 241 6.59 -10.76 8.37
CA GLY A 241 7.10 -10.19 9.62
C GLY A 241 6.39 -8.91 10.05
N SER A 242 5.20 -8.62 9.50
CA SER A 242 4.46 -7.42 9.85
C SER A 242 3.88 -7.52 11.25
N PHE A 243 3.91 -6.41 12.02
CA PHE A 243 3.38 -6.39 13.39
C PHE A 243 1.88 -6.69 13.44
N ARG A 244 1.12 -6.21 12.45
CA ARG A 244 -0.33 -6.43 12.34
C ARG A 244 -0.65 -7.19 11.06
N PHE A 245 -1.11 -6.51 10.01
CA PHE A 245 -1.48 -7.20 8.79
C PHE A 245 -0.28 -7.34 7.84
N GLY A 246 -0.13 -8.51 7.21
CA GLY A 246 0.70 -8.64 6.02
C GLY A 246 0.00 -7.97 4.84
N PHE A 247 -0.93 -8.68 4.21
CA PHE A 247 -1.86 -8.14 3.23
C PHE A 247 -3.14 -7.62 3.90
N TYR A 248 -3.42 -6.32 3.73
CA TYR A 248 -4.61 -5.67 4.29
C TYR A 248 -5.37 -4.83 3.26
N ILE A 249 -6.61 -5.21 3.01
CA ILE A 249 -7.58 -4.34 2.35
C ILE A 249 -8.52 -3.81 3.41
N GLY A 250 -8.31 -2.56 3.83
CA GLY A 250 -9.07 -1.88 4.87
C GLY A 250 -10.35 -1.24 4.36
N GLY A 251 -11.35 -1.24 5.24
CA GLY A 251 -12.65 -0.67 4.95
C GLY A 251 -13.56 -1.59 4.14
N PRO A 252 -14.77 -1.10 3.77
CA PRO A 252 -15.62 -1.81 2.83
C PRO A 252 -15.00 -1.75 1.43
N ASN A 253 -14.83 -2.90 0.79
CA ASN A 253 -14.30 -3.03 -0.57
C ASN A 253 -15.20 -3.96 -1.38
N PHE A 254 -16.10 -3.37 -2.17
CA PHE A 254 -17.09 -4.04 -3.01
C PHE A 254 -16.98 -3.46 -4.42
N PRO A 255 -15.97 -3.89 -5.20
CA PRO A 255 -15.64 -3.32 -6.49
C PRO A 255 -16.82 -3.33 -7.44
N ARG A 256 -16.93 -2.30 -8.29
CA ARG A 256 -18.01 -2.12 -9.27
C ARG A 256 -17.43 -1.60 -10.57
N HIS A 257 -18.24 -1.68 -11.62
CA HIS A 257 -17.95 -0.97 -12.86
C HIS A 257 -18.22 0.54 -12.67
N THR A 258 -17.17 1.28 -12.29
CA THR A 258 -17.14 2.75 -12.26
C THR A 258 -16.60 3.31 -13.58
N ASP A 259 -16.75 4.62 -13.80
CA ASP A 259 -16.30 5.33 -14.99
C ASP A 259 -14.94 6.05 -14.82
N GLU A 260 -14.19 5.68 -13.78
CA GLU A 260 -12.86 6.22 -13.51
C GLU A 260 -11.88 5.85 -14.63
N SER A 261 -11.17 6.85 -15.15
CA SER A 261 -10.18 6.65 -16.21
C SER A 261 -9.14 7.77 -16.21
N PRO A 262 -8.01 7.62 -16.93
CA PRO A 262 -7.07 8.72 -17.13
C PRO A 262 -7.72 9.97 -17.76
N ALA A 263 -8.75 9.80 -18.61
CA ALA A 263 -9.48 10.91 -19.22
C ALA A 263 -10.32 11.71 -18.21
N THR A 264 -10.76 11.07 -17.12
CA THR A 264 -11.46 11.72 -16.01
C THR A 264 -10.51 12.10 -14.86
N ASN A 265 -9.19 12.01 -15.07
CA ASN A 265 -8.17 12.19 -14.03
C ASN A 265 -8.32 11.20 -12.85
N GLY A 266 -8.79 10.00 -13.15
CA GLY A 266 -9.09 8.93 -12.19
C GLY A 266 -10.28 9.24 -11.30
N LEU A 267 -11.20 10.11 -11.74
CA LEU A 267 -12.36 10.55 -10.97
C LEU A 267 -13.65 9.94 -11.50
N VAL A 268 -14.64 9.79 -10.62
CA VAL A 268 -15.99 9.35 -10.99
C VAL A 268 -16.77 10.54 -11.55
N VAL A 269 -17.34 10.40 -12.75
CA VAL A 269 -18.20 11.42 -13.37
C VAL A 269 -19.67 11.08 -13.14
N ASP A 270 -20.07 9.85 -13.44
CA ASP A 270 -21.40 9.33 -13.17
C ASP A 270 -21.47 8.68 -11.78
N ARG A 271 -22.06 9.41 -10.82
CA ARG A 271 -22.26 8.92 -9.45
C ARG A 271 -23.18 7.70 -9.35
N SER A 272 -24.03 7.44 -10.34
CA SER A 272 -24.84 6.23 -10.35
C SER A 272 -24.01 4.97 -10.54
N SER A 273 -22.81 5.06 -11.13
CA SER A 273 -21.88 3.94 -11.23
C SER A 273 -21.40 3.43 -9.86
N CYS A 274 -21.47 4.28 -8.83
CA CYS A 274 -21.10 3.95 -7.46
C CYS A 274 -22.18 3.19 -6.69
N VAL A 275 -23.37 2.88 -7.23
CA VAL A 275 -24.43 2.20 -6.47
C VAL A 275 -24.33 0.66 -6.57
N PRO A 276 -24.70 -0.10 -5.52
CA PRO A 276 -24.49 -1.56 -5.51
C PRO A 276 -25.44 -2.32 -6.43
N PHE A 277 -26.64 -1.80 -6.67
CA PHE A 277 -27.67 -2.44 -7.48
C PHE A 277 -28.13 -1.50 -8.57
N ASP A 278 -28.40 -2.04 -9.75
CA ASP A 278 -29.02 -1.31 -10.83
C ASP A 278 -30.46 -0.94 -10.45
N SER A 279 -30.81 0.35 -10.58
CA SER A 279 -32.10 0.86 -10.10
C SER A 279 -33.30 0.42 -10.94
N ALA A 280 -33.07 0.03 -12.20
CA ALA A 280 -34.13 -0.41 -13.10
C ALA A 280 -34.37 -1.93 -13.01
N THR A 281 -33.31 -2.71 -12.87
CA THR A 281 -33.35 -4.19 -12.92
C THR A 281 -33.18 -4.86 -11.56
N GLY A 282 -32.65 -4.15 -10.56
CA GLY A 282 -32.28 -4.72 -9.26
C GLY A 282 -31.05 -5.62 -9.30
N SER A 283 -30.37 -5.72 -10.45
CA SER A 283 -29.19 -6.58 -10.63
C SER A 283 -28.00 -6.07 -9.81
N ASP A 284 -27.22 -7.01 -9.27
CA ASP A 284 -25.97 -6.72 -8.56
C ASP A 284 -24.93 -6.16 -9.55
N ARG A 285 -24.34 -5.01 -9.21
CA ARG A 285 -23.33 -4.32 -10.03
C ARG A 285 -21.90 -4.64 -9.60
N GLY A 286 -21.73 -5.61 -8.72
CA GLY A 286 -20.43 -6.10 -8.27
C GLY A 286 -19.54 -6.50 -9.44
N MET A 287 -18.26 -6.19 -9.33
CA MET A 287 -17.22 -6.52 -10.31
C MET A 287 -16.26 -7.53 -9.68
N PRO A 288 -16.38 -8.83 -10.02
CA PRO A 288 -15.42 -9.84 -9.58
C PRO A 288 -13.98 -9.45 -9.90
N THR A 289 -13.15 -9.42 -8.87
CA THR A 289 -11.71 -9.19 -8.95
C THR A 289 -10.94 -10.26 -8.17
N ARG A 290 -9.64 -10.34 -8.41
CA ARG A 290 -8.79 -11.43 -7.92
C ARG A 290 -7.52 -10.87 -7.30
N VAL A 291 -7.18 -11.42 -6.14
CA VAL A 291 -5.87 -11.34 -5.50
C VAL A 291 -5.18 -12.68 -5.76
N VAL A 292 -4.18 -12.70 -6.63
CA VAL A 292 -3.63 -13.94 -7.21
C VAL A 292 -2.24 -14.23 -6.69
N ARG A 293 -2.00 -15.43 -6.15
CA ARG A 293 -0.65 -15.91 -5.76
C ARG A 293 0.09 -14.98 -4.79
N ASN A 294 -0.63 -14.24 -3.96
CA ASN A 294 0.00 -13.50 -2.86
C ASN A 294 0.49 -14.47 -1.78
N VAL A 295 1.59 -14.12 -1.13
CA VAL A 295 2.22 -14.89 -0.06
C VAL A 295 2.28 -14.06 1.21
N ASP A 296 1.77 -14.58 2.31
CA ASP A 296 1.83 -13.96 3.62
C ASP A 296 2.48 -14.91 4.61
N TRP A 297 3.49 -14.43 5.35
CA TRP A 297 4.19 -15.26 6.34
C TRP A 297 4.57 -14.51 7.60
N ALA A 298 4.41 -15.14 8.77
CA ALA A 298 4.82 -14.59 10.06
C ALA A 298 4.26 -13.18 10.36
N ASN A 299 3.02 -12.91 9.94
CA ASN A 299 2.27 -11.71 10.29
C ASN A 299 1.24 -12.04 11.39
N ALA A 300 0.71 -11.02 12.08
CA ALA A 300 -0.40 -11.25 13.01
C ALA A 300 -1.73 -11.50 12.28
N PHE A 301 -1.98 -10.81 11.16
CA PHE A 301 -3.21 -10.96 10.39
C PHE A 301 -2.95 -10.94 8.89
N VAL A 302 -3.86 -11.56 8.13
CA VAL A 302 -3.96 -11.47 6.68
C VAL A 302 -5.42 -11.32 6.32
N GLY A 303 -5.77 -10.39 5.42
CA GLY A 303 -7.13 -10.28 4.88
C GLY A 303 -7.77 -8.91 5.06
N THR A 304 -8.99 -8.87 5.58
CA THR A 304 -9.85 -7.68 5.53
C THR A 304 -10.89 -7.69 6.65
N TYR A 305 -11.57 -6.57 6.86
CA TYR A 305 -12.79 -6.55 7.66
C TYR A 305 -14.03 -6.78 6.78
N ASN A 306 -14.21 -5.95 5.74
CA ASN A 306 -15.43 -5.93 4.94
C ASN A 306 -15.08 -5.93 3.45
N MET A 307 -15.43 -6.97 2.73
CA MET A 307 -15.07 -7.11 1.32
C MET A 307 -16.13 -7.94 0.59
N GLY A 308 -16.25 -7.79 -0.72
CA GLY A 308 -17.11 -8.64 -1.55
C GLY A 308 -16.64 -8.58 -3.00
N ASP A 309 -16.96 -9.60 -3.79
CA ASP A 309 -16.48 -9.74 -5.17
C ASP A 309 -14.96 -9.77 -5.32
N VAL A 310 -14.20 -10.05 -4.25
CA VAL A 310 -12.74 -10.21 -4.30
C VAL A 310 -12.39 -11.66 -3.96
N GLN A 311 -11.80 -12.36 -4.92
CA GLN A 311 -11.36 -13.75 -4.78
C GLN A 311 -9.88 -13.80 -4.43
N PHE A 312 -9.52 -14.54 -3.39
CA PHE A 312 -8.15 -14.98 -3.13
C PHE A 312 -7.89 -16.26 -3.93
N GLU A 313 -7.06 -16.17 -4.97
CA GLU A 313 -6.71 -17.31 -5.80
C GLU A 313 -5.25 -17.69 -5.62
N ASP A 314 -5.01 -18.97 -5.34
CA ASP A 314 -3.69 -19.54 -5.06
C ASP A 314 -2.91 -18.75 -3.99
N HIS A 315 -3.64 -18.14 -3.05
CA HIS A 315 -3.06 -17.39 -1.95
C HIS A 315 -2.38 -18.33 -0.96
N VAL A 316 -1.17 -18.00 -0.54
CA VAL A 316 -0.40 -18.78 0.41
C VAL A 316 -0.26 -17.99 1.70
N SER A 317 -0.69 -18.57 2.81
CA SER A 317 -0.59 -17.96 4.13
C SER A 317 0.01 -18.98 5.11
N VAL A 318 1.20 -18.70 5.62
CA VAL A 318 1.98 -19.64 6.44
C VAL A 318 2.41 -19.00 7.75
N ASP A 319 2.22 -19.68 8.87
CA ASP A 319 2.69 -19.27 10.20
C ASP A 319 2.29 -17.83 10.58
N ASN A 320 1.16 -17.36 10.03
CA ASN A 320 0.52 -16.13 10.49
C ASN A 320 -0.33 -16.47 11.71
N GLN A 321 -0.48 -15.55 12.67
CA GLN A 321 -1.39 -15.79 13.80
C GLN A 321 -2.82 -16.01 13.30
N GLU A 322 -3.32 -15.10 12.45
CA GLU A 322 -4.53 -15.28 11.66
C GLU A 322 -4.15 -15.41 10.18
N ALA A 323 -4.17 -16.65 9.67
CA ALA A 323 -3.82 -17.01 8.30
C ALA A 323 -4.79 -16.41 7.27
N ILE A 324 -6.05 -16.21 7.63
CA ILE A 324 -6.97 -15.33 6.91
C ILE A 324 -8.06 -14.86 7.86
N TYR A 325 -8.41 -13.59 7.75
CA TYR A 325 -9.37 -12.92 8.61
C TYR A 325 -10.34 -12.08 7.77
N TRP A 326 -11.64 -12.23 8.02
CA TRP A 326 -12.71 -11.54 7.30
C TRP A 326 -14.02 -11.53 8.13
N LYS A 327 -14.67 -10.36 8.29
CA LYS A 327 -15.96 -10.21 9.00
C LYS A 327 -17.21 -10.22 8.12
N GLU A 328 -17.25 -9.45 7.03
CA GLU A 328 -18.47 -9.24 6.23
C GLU A 328 -18.22 -9.46 4.75
N THR A 329 -19.04 -10.30 4.11
CA THR A 329 -19.04 -10.51 2.65
C THR A 329 -20.43 -10.64 2.04
N LYS A 330 -20.50 -10.77 0.72
CA LYS A 330 -21.67 -11.15 -0.08
C LYS A 330 -21.30 -12.23 -1.10
N SER A 331 -22.30 -12.87 -1.69
CA SER A 331 -22.09 -13.72 -2.87
C SER A 331 -21.52 -12.90 -4.04
N PHE A 332 -20.71 -13.53 -4.88
CA PHE A 332 -20.19 -12.87 -6.09
C PHE A 332 -21.33 -12.54 -7.05
N ALA A 333 -21.24 -11.37 -7.67
CA ALA A 333 -22.20 -10.91 -8.66
C ALA A 333 -22.28 -11.83 -9.90
N ASP A 334 -21.19 -12.54 -10.23
CA ASP A 334 -21.16 -13.52 -11.32
C ASP A 334 -21.86 -14.86 -11.01
N GLY A 335 -22.28 -15.07 -9.76
CA GLY A 335 -22.99 -16.26 -9.32
C GLY A 335 -22.17 -17.57 -9.31
N CYS A 336 -20.86 -17.53 -9.59
CA CYS A 336 -20.05 -18.74 -9.74
C CYS A 336 -18.66 -18.68 -9.08
N ALA A 337 -18.13 -17.48 -8.80
CA ALA A 337 -16.86 -17.33 -8.13
C ALA A 337 -16.97 -17.63 -6.62
N ALA A 338 -15.89 -18.20 -6.08
CA ALA A 338 -15.70 -18.40 -4.65
C ALA A 338 -14.75 -17.34 -4.07
N HIS A 339 -14.86 -17.08 -2.77
CA HIS A 339 -13.94 -16.16 -2.09
C HIS A 339 -12.50 -16.67 -2.02
N VAL A 340 -12.31 -17.99 -1.99
CA VAL A 340 -11.00 -18.64 -1.96
C VAL A 340 -10.98 -19.74 -3.00
N LYS A 341 -9.93 -19.80 -3.82
CA LYS A 341 -9.73 -20.83 -4.84
C LYS A 341 -8.26 -21.25 -4.84
N GLY A 342 -7.95 -22.52 -4.59
CA GLY A 342 -6.58 -23.05 -4.64
C GLY A 342 -5.62 -22.52 -3.55
N GLY A 343 -6.12 -21.82 -2.53
CA GLY A 343 -5.28 -21.25 -1.47
C GLY A 343 -4.70 -22.30 -0.50
N THR A 344 -3.54 -22.00 0.07
CA THR A 344 -2.86 -22.80 1.10
C THR A 344 -2.74 -21.99 2.38
N PHE A 345 -3.29 -22.52 3.48
CA PHE A 345 -3.28 -21.87 4.80
C PHE A 345 -2.71 -22.86 5.82
N VAL A 346 -1.55 -22.56 6.41
CA VAL A 346 -0.80 -23.47 7.29
C VAL A 346 -0.30 -22.70 8.52
N GLY A 347 -0.36 -23.33 9.71
CA GLY A 347 0.29 -22.79 10.91
C GLY A 347 -0.37 -21.53 11.49
N GLY A 348 -1.69 -21.35 11.29
CA GLY A 348 -2.44 -20.19 11.78
C GLY A 348 -3.94 -20.42 11.88
N ASN A 349 -4.65 -19.45 12.45
CA ASN A 349 -6.12 -19.48 12.55
C ASN A 349 -6.78 -18.98 11.26
N MET A 350 -8.00 -19.45 10.99
CA MET A 350 -8.85 -18.89 9.92
C MET A 350 -10.14 -18.37 10.54
N ALA A 351 -10.40 -17.07 10.41
CA ALA A 351 -11.61 -16.41 10.88
C ALA A 351 -12.40 -15.88 9.68
N LEU A 352 -13.42 -16.64 9.25
CA LEU A 352 -14.23 -16.35 8.06
C LEU A 352 -15.60 -15.73 8.42
N PRO A 353 -16.25 -14.99 7.50
CA PRO A 353 -17.58 -14.43 7.72
C PRO A 353 -18.59 -15.54 7.97
N ASP A 354 -19.48 -15.37 8.95
CA ASP A 354 -20.46 -16.36 9.44
C ASP A 354 -19.96 -17.46 10.39
N GLY A 355 -18.65 -17.55 10.61
CA GLY A 355 -18.12 -18.32 11.73
C GLY A 355 -18.65 -17.72 13.04
N THR A 356 -19.34 -18.50 13.84
CA THR A 356 -19.79 -18.18 15.22
C THR A 356 -18.62 -17.99 16.21
N ALA A 357 -17.49 -17.44 15.76
CA ALA A 357 -16.31 -17.20 16.56
C ALA A 357 -16.19 -15.71 16.89
N PHE A 358 -16.50 -15.42 18.15
CA PHE A 358 -16.25 -14.16 18.82
C PHE A 358 -14.80 -13.70 18.63
N ILE A 359 -14.68 -12.37 18.57
CA ILE A 359 -13.51 -11.60 18.99
C ILE A 359 -13.08 -12.10 20.37
N ILE A 360 -11.82 -12.52 20.51
CA ILE A 360 -11.10 -12.46 21.80
C ILE A 360 -10.12 -11.29 21.71
#